data_AF-A0A2A3FPD6-F1
#
_entry.id   AF-A0A2A3FPD6-F1
#
_cell.length_a   1.000
_cell.length_b   1.000
_cell.length_c   1.000
_cell.angle_alpha   90.00
_cell.angle_beta   90.00
_cell.angle_gamma   90.00
#
_symmetry.space_group_name_H-M   'P 1'
#
loop_
_entity.id
_entity.type
_entity.pdbx_description
1 polymer ?
#
loop_
_entity_poly.entity_id
_entity_poly.type
_entity_poly.pdbx_seq_one_letter_code
_entity_poly.pdbx_strand_id
1 'polypeptide(L)'
;MSKRTPPAKRPGNHWPSPLVDSTAQPPDDRADDADDGSDPRAVMETVLTGFAEITDPVEAEIVGSMFLGTIGFLGADAAEEATSELIPVIEAVGDPQAAGMLAALATLGEGRIGEAAAAGLNRLRAHRVTAPEWTRALSAPVTARDCVELSADSEALVLAARFDRAGAGHAVMILLDPLECGEAAEIMLLDSGDLTEALAELARNAERDKVRLTTTTLDPAEFRWRAEVAMDTRDHHDRDDEDDPFDPDDLTDPDDLFDDADLLDEDGPGYYGLASLLRARLRALPLSTKPKPHGGCDEFDGTDLLATLDLLTDLPGVFGGKASAAPVGSIPKLPAKRKTRNGQAPILQLRVDLRGAKPPIWRRLLVPGEITLRELHELLQVAFDWHSTHMYAFDTAYGLFGVPDPELGLRSDTKVTLEQVATGPGTKLTYTYDFGDNWEHVITVEDSTPGADGATSPRCVGGRRKAPPEDCGGIWAYLELLEILADPAHAEHGERLDWLGIDRPGQHDPAHFDVDEINDTLTARRQNPRHQK
;
A
#
# COMPACT_ATOMS: atom_id res chain seq x y z
N MET A 1 -48.82 -14.77 95.45
CA MET A 1 -49.37 -13.42 95.70
C MET A 1 -48.24 -12.41 95.62
N SER A 2 -48.43 -11.36 94.80
CA SER A 2 -47.75 -10.04 94.72
C SER A 2 -46.21 -9.98 94.66
N LYS A 3 -45.59 -9.57 93.54
CA LYS A 3 -45.57 -8.27 92.80
C LYS A 3 -44.35 -7.41 93.22
N ARG A 4 -43.44 -7.13 92.27
CA ARG A 4 -43.06 -5.79 91.74
C ARG A 4 -41.62 -5.76 91.16
N THR A 5 -41.52 -5.44 89.87
CA THR A 5 -40.45 -4.70 89.16
C THR A 5 -40.82 -3.18 89.19
N PRO A 6 -40.03 -2.15 88.75
CA PRO A 6 -38.75 -2.04 87.99
C PRO A 6 -37.80 -0.94 88.59
N PRO A 7 -36.89 -0.19 87.89
CA PRO A 7 -36.29 -0.21 86.51
C PRO A 7 -34.73 -0.27 86.52
N ALA A 8 -33.96 -0.71 85.50
CA ALA A 8 -33.80 -0.48 84.05
C ALA A 8 -32.78 0.62 83.62
N LYS A 9 -31.70 0.14 82.96
CA LYS A 9 -30.78 0.73 81.94
C LYS A 9 -29.68 1.73 82.34
N ARG A 10 -28.42 1.24 82.36
CA ARG A 10 -27.37 1.38 81.30
C ARG A 10 -26.09 0.64 81.76
N PRO A 11 -25.52 -0.29 80.99
CA PRO A 11 -24.09 -0.59 81.08
C PRO A 11 -23.41 -0.19 79.77
N GLY A 12 -22.43 0.69 79.85
CA GLY A 12 -21.53 0.98 78.75
C GLY A 12 -20.53 -0.16 78.61
N ASN A 13 -20.69 -0.97 77.55
CA ASN A 13 -19.68 -1.93 77.14
C ASN A 13 -19.12 -1.48 75.79
N HIS A 14 -17.81 -1.23 75.79
CA HIS A 14 -16.97 -1.14 74.62
C HIS A 14 -17.18 -2.38 73.74
N TRP A 15 -17.62 -2.17 72.51
CA TRP A 15 -17.63 -3.21 71.48
C TRP A 15 -16.39 -3.10 70.59
N PRO A 16 -15.88 -4.25 70.10
CA PRO A 16 -14.59 -4.39 69.45
C PRO A 16 -14.70 -4.14 67.95
N SER A 17 -13.60 -3.74 67.30
CA SER A 17 -13.49 -3.81 65.85
C SER A 17 -12.74 -5.08 65.42
N PRO A 18 -13.12 -5.68 64.27
CA PRO A 18 -12.83 -7.07 63.88
C PRO A 18 -11.44 -7.15 63.22
N LEU A 19 -10.66 -8.22 63.42
CA LEU A 19 -10.67 -9.52 62.68
C LEU A 19 -10.48 -9.36 61.16
N VAL A 20 -9.67 -10.12 60.43
CA VAL A 20 -8.56 -11.09 60.60
C VAL A 20 -8.18 -11.41 59.14
N ASP A 21 -6.89 -11.50 58.80
CA ASP A 21 -6.34 -12.57 57.94
C ASP A 21 -4.82 -12.41 57.92
N SER A 22 -3.99 -13.25 58.53
CA SER A 22 -3.78 -14.70 58.38
C SER A 22 -3.11 -15.10 57.06
N THR A 23 -1.78 -14.95 57.06
CA THR A 23 -0.80 -15.92 56.54
C THR A 23 -1.02 -16.50 55.15
N ALA A 24 -0.31 -15.96 54.15
CA ALA A 24 0.66 -16.68 53.31
C ALA A 24 1.09 -15.77 52.15
N GLN A 25 2.40 -15.64 51.94
CA GLN A 25 2.97 -14.92 50.80
C GLN A 25 3.30 -15.92 49.69
N PRO A 26 2.88 -15.65 48.45
CA PRO A 26 3.63 -16.07 47.27
C PRO A 26 3.76 -14.90 46.26
N PRO A 27 4.37 -15.17 45.10
CA PRO A 27 5.63 -14.60 44.63
C PRO A 27 5.54 -13.12 44.19
N ASP A 28 6.70 -12.46 44.22
CA ASP A 28 6.93 -11.16 43.59
C ASP A 28 7.00 -11.37 42.07
N ASP A 29 5.84 -11.33 41.41
CA ASP A 29 5.68 -11.31 39.96
C ASP A 29 4.53 -10.36 39.62
N ARG A 30 4.84 -9.11 39.28
CA ARG A 30 4.19 -8.20 38.31
C ARG A 30 5.15 -7.01 38.17
N ALA A 31 6.13 -7.12 37.28
CA ALA A 31 6.02 -6.61 35.91
C ALA A 31 5.79 -5.09 35.93
N ASP A 32 6.89 -4.37 35.77
CA ASP A 32 6.93 -3.08 35.10
C ASP A 32 6.33 -3.29 33.70
N ASP A 33 5.03 -3.06 33.56
CA ASP A 33 4.42 -2.78 32.26
C ASP A 33 4.55 -1.27 32.07
N ALA A 34 5.55 -0.88 31.28
CA ALA A 34 5.68 0.46 30.76
C ALA A 34 4.51 0.72 29.80
N ASP A 35 3.61 1.60 30.23
CA ASP A 35 2.66 2.32 29.39
C ASP A 35 3.44 3.23 28.43
N ASP A 36 3.66 2.76 27.20
CA ASP A 36 4.12 3.60 26.07
C ASP A 36 2.89 4.13 25.30
N GLY A 37 1.92 4.68 26.03
CA GLY A 37 0.83 5.47 25.46
C GLY A 37 1.27 6.92 25.31
N SER A 38 1.69 7.32 24.11
CA SER A 38 1.97 8.73 23.81
C SER A 38 0.72 9.60 24.10
N ASP A 39 0.88 10.73 24.81
CA ASP A 39 -0.22 11.66 25.12
C ASP A 39 -0.88 12.15 23.82
N PRO A 40 -2.18 11.85 23.57
CA PRO A 40 -2.85 12.22 22.31
C PRO A 40 -2.80 13.71 22.01
N ARG A 41 -2.73 14.54 23.06
CA ARG A 41 -2.55 15.98 22.91
C ARG A 41 -1.16 16.32 22.35
N ALA A 42 -0.11 15.67 22.85
CA ALA A 42 1.27 15.91 22.41
C ALA A 42 1.51 15.44 20.96
N VAL A 43 0.88 14.32 20.56
CA VAL A 43 0.87 13.86 19.16
C VAL A 43 0.16 14.90 18.28
N MET A 44 -1.02 15.37 18.69
CA MET A 44 -1.74 16.40 17.94
C MET A 44 -1.00 17.74 17.86
N GLU A 45 -0.32 18.16 18.94
CA GLU A 45 0.52 19.36 18.92
C GLU A 45 1.66 19.22 17.89
N THR A 46 2.22 18.02 17.74
CA THR A 46 3.26 17.72 16.73
C THR A 46 2.68 17.81 15.32
N VAL A 47 1.53 17.19 15.06
CA VAL A 47 0.82 17.27 13.78
C VAL A 47 0.50 18.71 13.39
N LEU A 48 0.03 19.51 14.34
CA LEU A 48 -0.33 20.92 14.12
C LEU A 48 0.87 21.83 13.85
N THR A 49 2.12 21.39 14.12
CA THR A 49 3.30 22.15 13.70
C THR A 49 3.39 22.28 12.18
N GLY A 50 2.94 21.27 11.42
CA GLY A 50 2.88 21.33 9.95
C GLY A 50 1.89 22.38 9.43
N PHE A 51 0.82 22.66 10.19
CA PHE A 51 -0.11 23.74 9.87
C PHE A 51 0.49 25.14 10.05
N ALA A 52 1.58 25.27 10.81
CA ALA A 52 2.18 26.56 11.11
C ALA A 52 2.80 27.26 9.90
N GLU A 53 3.23 26.50 8.90
CA GLU A 53 3.85 27.01 7.69
C GLU A 53 2.84 27.34 6.58
N ILE A 54 1.59 26.90 6.73
CA ILE A 54 0.54 27.07 5.72
C ILE A 54 0.11 28.53 5.62
N THR A 55 0.21 29.06 4.41
CA THR A 55 -0.18 30.43 4.09
C THR A 55 -1.26 30.52 3.01
N ASP A 56 -1.45 29.45 2.23
CA ASP A 56 -2.47 29.35 1.18
C ASP A 56 -3.71 28.59 1.71
N PRO A 57 -4.94 29.13 1.55
CA PRO A 57 -6.16 28.37 1.85
C PRO A 57 -6.27 27.04 1.07
N VAL A 58 -5.69 26.91 -0.13
CA VAL A 58 -5.77 25.65 -0.88
C VAL A 58 -4.85 24.59 -0.30
N GLU A 59 -3.64 24.96 0.11
CA GLU A 59 -2.72 24.09 0.86
C GLU A 59 -3.38 23.58 2.16
N ALA A 60 -4.11 24.45 2.88
CA ALA A 60 -4.89 24.02 4.03
C ALA A 60 -6.02 23.04 3.69
N GLU A 61 -6.66 23.20 2.51
CA GLU A 61 -7.69 22.28 2.04
C GLU A 61 -7.09 20.91 1.63
N ILE A 62 -5.88 20.89 1.06
CA ILE A 62 -5.16 19.65 0.71
C ILE A 62 -4.77 18.89 1.98
N VAL A 63 -4.12 19.56 2.93
CA VAL A 63 -3.73 18.92 4.19
C VAL A 63 -4.98 18.44 4.94
N GLY A 64 -6.02 19.28 5.04
CA GLY A 64 -7.26 18.90 5.68
C GLY A 64 -7.99 17.72 5.01
N SER A 65 -7.82 17.53 3.69
CA SER A 65 -8.44 16.42 2.97
C SER A 65 -7.71 15.10 3.19
N MET A 66 -6.41 15.12 3.45
CA MET A 66 -5.64 13.93 3.85
C MET A 66 -6.21 13.32 5.14
N PHE A 67 -6.42 14.15 6.17
CA PHE A 67 -7.04 13.71 7.42
C PHE A 67 -8.45 13.12 7.23
N LEU A 68 -9.26 13.72 6.36
CA LEU A 68 -10.59 13.21 6.07
C LEU A 68 -10.56 11.94 5.22
N GLY A 69 -9.59 11.81 4.32
CA GLY A 69 -9.33 10.59 3.55
C GLY A 69 -9.02 9.42 4.46
N THR A 70 -8.12 9.61 5.44
CA THR A 70 -7.79 8.59 6.46
C THR A 70 -9.02 8.17 7.25
N ILE A 71 -9.81 9.12 7.74
CA ILE A 71 -11.04 8.81 8.49
C ILE A 71 -12.07 8.08 7.62
N GLY A 72 -12.17 8.44 6.34
CA GLY A 72 -13.07 7.80 5.38
C GLY A 72 -12.67 6.36 5.05
N PHE A 73 -11.37 6.11 4.89
CA PHE A 73 -10.80 4.79 4.64
C PHE A 73 -11.06 3.81 5.80
N LEU A 74 -10.90 4.27 7.05
CA LEU A 74 -11.16 3.46 8.24
C LEU A 74 -12.66 3.20 8.51
N GLY A 75 -13.55 3.71 7.65
CA GLY A 75 -14.97 3.39 7.66
C GLY A 75 -15.84 4.23 8.59
N ALA A 76 -17.14 3.89 8.64
CA ALA A 76 -18.15 4.70 9.31
C ALA A 76 -17.98 4.78 10.85
N ASP A 77 -17.45 3.73 11.47
CA ASP A 77 -17.20 3.68 12.91
C ASP A 77 -16.04 4.62 13.30
N ALA A 78 -14.96 4.65 12.50
CA ALA A 78 -13.87 5.60 12.66
C ALA A 78 -14.31 7.06 12.45
N ALA A 79 -15.30 7.30 11.58
CA ALA A 79 -15.89 8.63 11.41
C ALA A 79 -16.68 9.10 12.65
N GLU A 80 -17.35 8.19 13.35
CA GLU A 80 -18.00 8.48 14.64
C GLU A 80 -16.94 8.75 15.72
N GLU A 81 -15.90 7.93 15.80
CA GLU A 81 -14.80 8.07 16.75
C GLU A 81 -14.01 9.37 16.55
N ALA A 82 -13.66 9.72 15.31
CA ALA A 82 -13.03 11.00 14.97
C ALA A 82 -13.89 12.20 15.41
N THR A 83 -15.22 12.08 15.31
CA THR A 83 -16.13 13.13 15.78
C THR A 83 -16.09 13.27 17.31
N SER A 84 -16.03 12.17 18.06
CA SER A 84 -16.05 12.17 19.52
C SER A 84 -14.70 12.36 20.20
N GLU A 85 -13.59 12.02 19.52
CA GLU A 85 -12.25 11.97 20.10
C GLU A 85 -11.27 12.93 19.43
N LEU A 86 -11.14 12.88 18.10
CA LEU A 86 -10.17 13.71 17.37
C LEU A 86 -10.50 15.21 17.44
N ILE A 87 -11.76 15.59 17.15
CA ILE A 87 -12.16 17.01 17.16
C ILE A 87 -11.97 17.67 18.53
N PRO A 88 -12.37 17.06 19.67
CA PRO A 88 -12.07 17.59 20.99
C PRO A 88 -10.58 17.68 21.31
N VAL A 89 -9.74 16.76 20.84
CA VAL A 89 -8.27 16.82 21.04
C VAL A 89 -7.68 18.02 20.30
N ILE A 90 -8.07 18.26 19.04
CA ILE A 90 -7.66 19.46 18.29
C ILE A 90 -8.12 20.73 19.01
N GLU A 91 -9.38 20.78 19.47
CA GLU A 91 -9.89 21.92 20.24
C GLU A 91 -9.11 22.14 21.54
N ALA A 92 -8.70 21.08 22.24
CA ALA A 92 -7.98 21.18 23.49
C ALA A 92 -6.60 21.84 23.33
N VAL A 93 -5.95 21.71 22.16
CA VAL A 93 -4.70 22.42 21.86
C VAL A 93 -4.89 23.94 21.96
N GLY A 94 -5.97 24.46 21.38
CA GLY A 94 -6.48 25.80 21.68
C GLY A 94 -5.64 26.95 21.13
N ASP A 95 -4.85 26.71 20.08
CA ASP A 95 -3.98 27.71 19.45
C ASP A 95 -4.49 28.10 18.03
N PRO A 96 -3.84 29.06 17.34
CA PRO A 96 -4.21 29.42 15.98
C PRO A 96 -4.17 28.25 14.98
N GLN A 97 -3.28 27.27 15.13
CA GLN A 97 -3.15 26.15 14.19
C GLN A 97 -4.31 25.17 14.35
N ALA A 98 -4.70 24.86 15.58
CA ALA A 98 -5.92 24.13 15.88
C ALA A 98 -7.16 24.81 15.26
N ALA A 99 -7.24 26.14 15.37
CA ALA A 99 -8.32 26.89 14.73
C ALA A 99 -8.25 26.86 13.18
N GLY A 100 -7.06 26.80 12.59
CA GLY A 100 -6.85 26.61 11.15
C GLY A 100 -7.31 25.23 10.68
N MET A 101 -6.87 24.18 11.36
CA MET A 101 -7.23 22.78 11.07
C MET A 101 -8.75 22.55 11.19
N LEU A 102 -9.38 23.01 12.28
CA LEU A 102 -10.84 22.93 12.42
C LEU A 102 -11.59 23.72 11.33
N ALA A 103 -11.01 24.80 10.79
CA ALA A 103 -11.60 25.52 9.68
C ALA A 103 -11.51 24.74 8.36
N ALA A 104 -10.40 24.05 8.10
CA ALA A 104 -10.24 23.17 6.95
C ALA A 104 -11.22 21.97 7.04
N LEU A 105 -11.24 21.26 8.17
CA LEU A 105 -12.14 20.13 8.41
C LEU A 105 -13.62 20.54 8.35
N ALA A 106 -13.99 21.72 8.86
CA ALA A 106 -15.36 22.24 8.73
C ALA A 106 -15.75 22.57 7.29
N THR A 107 -14.78 22.90 6.43
CA THR A 107 -15.01 23.24 5.02
C THR A 107 -15.12 22.00 4.15
N LEU A 108 -14.31 20.98 4.43
CA LEU A 108 -14.19 19.76 3.64
C LEU A 108 -15.07 18.62 4.15
N GLY A 109 -15.29 18.54 5.46
CA GLY A 109 -16.00 17.45 6.11
C GLY A 109 -17.49 17.47 5.78
N GLU A 110 -18.04 16.28 5.54
CA GLU A 110 -19.48 16.06 5.44
C GLU A 110 -20.07 15.65 6.79
N GLY A 111 -21.39 15.84 6.93
CA GLY A 111 -22.16 15.33 8.05
C GLY A 111 -21.63 15.78 9.42
N ARG A 112 -21.49 14.82 10.33
CA ARG A 112 -21.18 15.08 11.74
C ARG A 112 -19.76 15.61 11.97
N ILE A 113 -18.77 15.15 11.20
CA ILE A 113 -17.38 15.61 11.35
C ILE A 113 -17.27 17.10 11.02
N GLY A 114 -17.84 17.53 9.88
CA GLY A 114 -17.83 18.94 9.49
C GLY A 114 -18.60 19.83 10.49
N GLU A 115 -19.75 19.37 10.97
CA GLU A 115 -20.54 20.07 12.00
C GLU A 115 -19.78 20.18 13.33
N ALA A 116 -19.11 19.12 13.78
CA ALA A 116 -18.33 19.10 15.00
C ALA A 116 -17.10 20.01 14.89
N ALA A 117 -16.38 19.98 13.76
CA ALA A 117 -15.25 20.86 13.50
C ALA A 117 -15.68 22.34 13.50
N ALA A 118 -16.81 22.66 12.86
CA ALA A 118 -17.37 24.01 12.87
C ALA A 118 -17.77 24.46 14.29
N ALA A 119 -18.35 23.56 15.09
CA ALA A 119 -18.70 23.84 16.47
C ALA A 119 -17.46 24.07 17.35
N GLY A 120 -16.42 23.24 17.20
CA GLY A 120 -15.13 23.40 17.88
C GLY A 120 -14.46 24.73 17.52
N LEU A 121 -14.41 25.08 16.23
CA LEU A 121 -13.88 26.36 15.77
C LEU A 121 -14.62 27.56 16.40
N ASN A 122 -15.96 27.48 16.50
CA ASN A 122 -16.75 28.52 17.15
C ASN A 122 -16.46 28.64 18.66
N ARG A 123 -16.21 27.51 19.35
CA ARG A 123 -15.79 27.52 20.76
C ARG A 123 -14.40 28.13 20.94
N LEU A 124 -13.44 27.81 20.08
CA LEU A 124 -12.11 28.44 20.10
C LEU A 124 -12.20 29.97 19.91
N ARG A 125 -13.02 30.42 18.95
CA ARG A 125 -13.30 31.85 18.73
C ARG A 125 -13.93 32.51 19.95
N ALA A 126 -14.86 31.84 20.64
CA ALA A 126 -15.46 32.35 21.88
C ALA A 126 -14.41 32.52 23.00
N HIS A 127 -13.38 31.67 23.04
CA HIS A 127 -12.22 31.79 23.93
C HIS A 127 -11.14 32.75 23.43
N ARG A 128 -11.42 33.52 22.37
CA ARG A 128 -10.53 34.53 21.75
C ARG A 128 -9.28 33.95 21.08
N VAL A 129 -9.29 32.67 20.72
CA VAL A 129 -8.27 32.11 19.83
C VAL A 129 -8.49 32.70 18.43
N THR A 130 -7.44 33.27 17.86
CA THR A 130 -7.49 33.92 16.54
C THR A 130 -7.08 32.91 15.48
N ALA A 131 -7.97 32.63 14.52
CA ALA A 131 -7.66 31.77 13.38
C ALA A 131 -6.72 32.47 12.38
N PRO A 132 -5.89 31.73 11.63
CA PRO A 132 -5.02 32.27 10.59
C PRO A 132 -5.80 33.09 9.55
N GLU A 133 -5.15 34.10 8.94
CA GLU A 133 -5.85 35.03 8.04
C GLU A 133 -6.44 34.35 6.81
N TRP A 134 -5.75 33.34 6.27
CA TRP A 134 -6.21 32.55 5.13
C TRP A 134 -7.55 31.84 5.39
N THR A 135 -7.92 31.58 6.66
CA THR A 135 -9.21 30.94 6.99
C THR A 135 -10.42 31.76 6.54
N ARG A 136 -10.28 33.07 6.34
CA ARG A 136 -11.35 33.90 5.78
C ARG A 136 -11.67 33.52 4.33
N ALA A 137 -10.65 33.14 3.55
CA ALA A 137 -10.82 32.76 2.16
C ALA A 137 -11.62 31.46 1.99
N LEU A 138 -11.59 30.55 2.98
CA LEU A 138 -12.39 29.32 2.98
C LEU A 138 -13.91 29.58 2.94
N SER A 139 -14.35 30.75 3.40
CA SER A 139 -15.77 31.14 3.33
C SER A 139 -16.22 31.61 1.93
N ALA A 140 -15.29 31.90 1.02
CA ALA A 140 -15.61 32.28 -0.35
C ALA A 140 -16.17 31.07 -1.12
N PRO A 141 -17.15 31.25 -2.01
CA PRO A 141 -17.68 30.14 -2.80
C PRO A 141 -16.61 29.58 -3.74
N VAL A 142 -16.67 28.27 -3.95
CA VAL A 142 -15.89 27.60 -5.00
C VAL A 142 -16.61 27.75 -6.32
N THR A 143 -15.86 28.05 -7.37
CA THR A 143 -16.36 28.03 -8.75
C THR A 143 -15.55 27.07 -9.59
N ALA A 144 -16.19 26.44 -10.58
CA ALA A 144 -15.51 25.63 -11.59
C ALA A 144 -15.61 26.30 -12.97
N ARG A 145 -14.52 26.25 -13.73
CA ARG A 145 -14.41 26.73 -15.10
C ARG A 145 -13.57 25.75 -15.92
N ASP A 146 -13.59 25.92 -17.24
CA ASP A 146 -12.83 25.08 -18.18
C ASP A 146 -13.08 23.58 -17.96
N CYS A 147 -14.32 23.22 -17.59
CA CYS A 147 -14.70 21.82 -17.41
C CYS A 147 -14.71 21.12 -18.76
N VAL A 148 -13.98 20.02 -18.87
CA VAL A 148 -13.83 19.26 -20.11
C VAL A 148 -13.88 17.76 -19.84
N GLU A 149 -14.31 17.04 -20.86
CA GLU A 149 -14.12 15.59 -21.00
C GLU A 149 -13.23 15.33 -22.22
N LEU A 150 -12.28 14.42 -22.07
CA LEU A 150 -11.58 13.83 -23.21
C LEU A 150 -12.07 12.39 -23.36
N SER A 151 -12.50 12.07 -24.58
CA SER A 151 -13.02 10.75 -24.92
C SER A 151 -12.32 10.16 -26.14
N ALA A 152 -12.15 8.84 -26.15
CA ALA A 152 -11.74 8.05 -27.31
C ALA A 152 -12.91 7.14 -27.70
N ASP A 153 -13.26 7.11 -28.98
CA ASP A 153 -14.34 6.24 -29.50
C ASP A 153 -15.69 6.32 -28.76
N SER A 154 -15.99 7.49 -28.19
CA SER A 154 -17.18 7.80 -27.36
C SER A 154 -17.11 7.34 -25.90
N GLU A 155 -15.99 6.76 -25.47
CA GLU A 155 -15.71 6.42 -24.08
C GLU A 155 -14.95 7.55 -23.39
N ALA A 156 -15.42 7.97 -22.22
CA ALA A 156 -14.76 9.02 -21.43
C ALA A 156 -13.50 8.46 -20.76
N LEU A 157 -12.38 9.17 -20.93
CA LEU A 157 -11.08 8.76 -20.38
C LEU A 157 -10.58 9.74 -19.33
N VAL A 158 -10.87 11.03 -19.52
CA VAL A 158 -10.45 12.07 -18.58
C VAL A 158 -11.57 13.07 -18.37
N LEU A 159 -11.79 13.45 -17.12
CA LEU A 159 -12.55 14.63 -16.74
C LEU A 159 -11.57 15.65 -16.15
N ALA A 160 -11.63 16.90 -16.57
CA ALA A 160 -10.81 17.94 -15.96
C ALA A 160 -11.57 19.24 -15.75
N ALA A 161 -11.23 19.98 -14.69
CA ALA A 161 -11.80 21.30 -14.42
C ALA A 161 -10.84 22.17 -13.62
N ARG A 162 -10.93 23.49 -13.80
CA ARG A 162 -10.27 24.47 -12.93
C ARG A 162 -11.21 24.90 -11.82
N PHE A 163 -10.77 24.76 -10.60
CA PHE A 163 -11.45 25.27 -9.41
C PHE A 163 -10.81 26.56 -8.93
N ASP A 164 -11.63 27.52 -8.52
CA ASP A 164 -11.19 28.80 -7.98
C ASP A 164 -11.91 29.10 -6.67
N ARG A 165 -11.16 29.53 -5.66
CA ARG A 165 -11.68 30.04 -4.41
C ARG A 165 -10.89 31.28 -4.01
N ALA A 166 -11.58 32.40 -3.84
CA ALA A 166 -10.98 33.67 -3.43
C ALA A 166 -9.77 34.11 -4.30
N GLY A 167 -9.73 33.73 -5.58
CA GLY A 167 -8.64 34.05 -6.49
C GLY A 167 -7.45 33.07 -6.46
N ALA A 168 -7.47 32.09 -5.56
CA ALA A 168 -6.57 30.94 -5.59
C ALA A 168 -7.20 29.85 -6.47
N GLY A 169 -6.53 29.52 -7.57
CA GLY A 169 -7.02 28.57 -8.56
C GLY A 169 -6.14 27.33 -8.63
N HIS A 170 -6.75 26.15 -8.73
CA HIS A 170 -6.10 24.87 -9.01
C HIS A 170 -6.89 24.14 -10.09
N ALA A 171 -6.28 23.14 -10.72
CA ALA A 171 -6.95 22.26 -11.65
C ALA A 171 -7.00 20.85 -11.08
N VAL A 172 -8.09 20.15 -11.37
CA VAL A 172 -8.22 18.73 -11.07
C VAL A 172 -8.39 17.99 -12.38
N MET A 173 -7.71 16.86 -12.49
CA MET A 173 -7.84 15.92 -13.59
C MET A 173 -8.16 14.55 -13.01
N ILE A 174 -9.22 13.91 -13.50
CA ILE A 174 -9.70 12.59 -13.07
C ILE A 174 -9.48 11.66 -14.23
N LEU A 175 -8.70 10.60 -14.02
CA LEU A 175 -8.56 9.51 -14.97
C LEU A 175 -9.70 8.53 -14.75
N LEU A 176 -10.37 8.17 -15.83
CA LEU A 176 -11.48 7.22 -15.81
C LEU A 176 -11.01 5.88 -16.34
N ASP A 177 -11.40 4.79 -15.67
CA ASP A 177 -11.26 3.45 -16.23
C ASP A 177 -12.56 3.02 -16.95
N PRO A 178 -12.60 3.06 -18.29
CA PRO A 178 -13.78 2.66 -19.05
C PRO A 178 -14.04 1.14 -19.01
N LEU A 179 -13.06 0.31 -18.60
CA LEU A 179 -13.25 -1.13 -18.43
C LEU A 179 -13.97 -1.46 -17.12
N GLU A 180 -13.88 -0.56 -16.14
CA GLU A 180 -14.50 -0.68 -14.82
C GLU A 180 -15.63 0.33 -14.68
N CYS A 181 -16.54 0.29 -15.67
CA CYS A 181 -17.78 1.07 -15.65
C CYS A 181 -17.55 2.60 -15.51
N GLY A 182 -16.37 3.09 -15.93
CA GLY A 182 -16.01 4.50 -15.89
C GLY A 182 -15.63 5.01 -14.50
N GLU A 183 -15.09 4.15 -13.64
CA GLU A 183 -14.66 4.55 -12.29
C GLU A 183 -13.53 5.59 -12.32
N ALA A 184 -13.42 6.37 -11.25
CA ALA A 184 -12.29 7.27 -11.04
C ALA A 184 -11.07 6.47 -10.58
N ALA A 185 -10.22 6.06 -11.53
CA ALA A 185 -9.01 5.29 -11.24
C ALA A 185 -7.93 6.13 -10.55
N GLU A 186 -7.82 7.41 -10.92
CA GLU A 186 -6.83 8.33 -10.35
C GLU A 186 -7.36 9.77 -10.35
N ILE A 187 -6.98 10.54 -9.34
CA ILE A 187 -7.25 11.97 -9.26
C ILE A 187 -5.92 12.70 -9.14
N MET A 188 -5.68 13.69 -9.99
CA MET A 188 -4.50 14.54 -9.97
C MET A 188 -4.88 15.99 -9.69
N LEU A 189 -4.05 16.65 -8.87
CA LEU A 189 -4.11 18.10 -8.66
C LEU A 189 -2.99 18.77 -9.45
N LEU A 190 -3.32 19.83 -10.17
CA LEU A 190 -2.36 20.63 -10.93
C LEU A 190 -2.51 22.11 -10.58
N ASP A 191 -1.45 22.88 -10.82
CA ASP A 191 -1.56 24.33 -10.85
C ASP A 191 -2.59 24.76 -11.90
N SER A 192 -3.35 25.83 -11.62
CA SER A 192 -4.40 26.29 -12.55
C SER A 192 -3.85 26.57 -13.96
N GLY A 193 -2.62 27.08 -14.05
CA GLY A 193 -1.97 27.38 -15.33
C GLY A 193 -1.70 26.15 -16.20
N ASP A 194 -1.44 25.01 -15.57
CA ASP A 194 -0.81 23.86 -16.24
C ASP A 194 -1.82 22.94 -16.91
N LEU A 195 -3.09 23.00 -16.51
CA LEU A 195 -4.14 22.16 -17.08
C LEU A 195 -4.19 22.19 -18.62
N THR A 196 -4.02 23.38 -19.22
CA THR A 196 -4.08 23.50 -20.68
C THR A 196 -2.93 22.76 -21.35
N GLU A 197 -1.74 22.80 -20.77
CA GLU A 197 -0.58 22.10 -21.32
C GLU A 197 -0.67 20.60 -21.07
N ALA A 198 -1.09 20.18 -19.88
CA ALA A 198 -1.31 18.76 -19.54
C ALA A 198 -2.30 18.10 -20.52
N LEU A 199 -3.44 18.76 -20.79
CA LEU A 199 -4.42 18.28 -21.77
C LEU A 199 -3.88 18.28 -23.21
N ALA A 200 -3.07 19.27 -23.57
CA ALA A 200 -2.44 19.34 -24.89
C ALA A 200 -1.40 18.22 -25.07
N GLU A 201 -0.65 17.90 -24.03
CA GLU A 201 0.33 16.82 -24.03
C GLU A 201 -0.31 15.45 -24.16
N LEU A 202 -1.37 15.22 -23.39
CA LEU A 202 -2.21 14.04 -23.51
C LEU A 202 -2.73 13.87 -24.95
N ALA A 203 -3.22 14.95 -25.58
CA ALA A 203 -3.63 14.91 -26.98
C ALA A 203 -2.48 14.61 -27.95
N ARG A 204 -1.26 15.11 -27.70
CA ARG A 204 -0.08 14.82 -28.53
C ARG A 204 0.36 13.36 -28.41
N ASN A 205 0.35 12.82 -27.20
CA ASN A 205 0.64 11.42 -26.96
C ASN A 205 -0.41 10.55 -27.68
N ALA A 206 -1.70 10.90 -27.62
CA ALA A 206 -2.77 10.20 -28.34
C ALA A 206 -2.50 10.10 -29.83
N GLU A 207 -2.13 11.24 -30.42
CA GLU A 207 -1.84 11.30 -31.85
C GLU A 207 -0.64 10.43 -32.23
N ARG A 208 0.43 10.42 -31.42
CA ARG A 208 1.61 9.55 -31.60
C ARG A 208 1.20 8.08 -31.63
N ASP A 209 0.31 7.70 -30.73
CA ASP A 209 -0.14 6.32 -30.55
C ASP A 209 -1.39 5.99 -31.40
N LYS A 210 -1.75 6.92 -32.31
CA LYS A 210 -2.84 6.82 -33.29
C LYS A 210 -4.23 6.71 -32.69
N VAL A 211 -4.40 7.11 -31.43
CA VAL A 211 -5.70 7.23 -30.80
C VAL A 211 -6.31 8.60 -31.08
N ARG A 212 -7.59 8.62 -31.47
CA ARG A 212 -8.31 9.87 -31.73
C ARG A 212 -9.06 10.31 -30.48
N LEU A 213 -8.54 11.35 -29.83
CA LEU A 213 -9.24 12.00 -28.73
C LEU A 213 -10.19 13.10 -29.22
N THR A 214 -11.35 13.17 -28.57
CA THR A 214 -12.33 14.24 -28.72
C THR A 214 -12.43 14.98 -27.39
N THR A 215 -12.19 16.29 -27.41
CA THR A 215 -12.40 17.14 -26.22
C THR A 215 -13.78 17.77 -26.28
N THR A 216 -14.58 17.54 -25.25
CA THR A 216 -15.92 18.10 -25.10
C THR A 216 -15.94 19.07 -23.91
N THR A 217 -16.38 20.30 -24.12
CA THR A 217 -16.62 21.24 -23.01
C THR A 217 -17.90 20.88 -22.27
N LEU A 218 -17.82 20.84 -20.95
CA LEU A 218 -18.94 20.54 -20.06
C LEU A 218 -19.37 21.80 -19.31
N ASP A 219 -20.65 21.90 -19.00
CA ASP A 219 -21.08 22.84 -17.96
C ASP A 219 -20.73 22.28 -16.56
N PRO A 220 -20.62 23.13 -15.52
CA PRO A 220 -20.23 22.67 -14.18
C PRO A 220 -21.17 21.65 -13.56
N ALA A 221 -22.46 21.63 -13.92
CA ALA A 221 -23.43 20.69 -13.38
C ALA A 221 -23.25 19.30 -13.99
N GLU A 222 -22.99 19.25 -15.30
CA GLU A 222 -22.66 18.02 -16.01
C GLU A 222 -21.32 17.45 -15.55
N PHE A 223 -20.29 18.29 -15.39
CA PHE A 223 -19.00 17.88 -14.85
C PHE A 223 -19.16 17.27 -13.45
N ARG A 224 -19.89 17.96 -12.57
CA ARG A 224 -20.19 17.46 -11.22
C ARG A 224 -20.83 16.08 -11.27
N TRP A 225 -21.85 15.91 -12.10
CA TRP A 225 -22.57 14.64 -12.20
C TRP A 225 -21.65 13.50 -12.68
N ARG A 226 -20.81 13.73 -13.69
CA ARG A 226 -19.88 12.69 -14.19
C ARG A 226 -18.81 12.33 -13.18
N ALA A 227 -18.21 13.34 -12.53
CA ALA A 227 -17.19 13.13 -11.52
C ALA A 227 -17.75 12.40 -10.28
N GLU A 228 -18.96 12.75 -9.83
CA GLU A 228 -19.63 12.02 -8.75
C GLU A 228 -19.92 10.57 -9.15
N VAL A 229 -20.40 10.31 -10.38
CA VAL A 229 -20.64 8.93 -10.85
C VAL A 229 -19.35 8.12 -10.85
N ALA A 230 -18.27 8.66 -11.40
CA ALA A 230 -16.98 7.97 -11.45
C ALA A 230 -16.44 7.61 -10.06
N MET A 231 -16.49 8.56 -9.11
CA MET A 231 -16.05 8.31 -7.73
C MET A 231 -16.99 7.37 -6.96
N ASP A 232 -18.31 7.47 -7.18
CA ASP A 232 -19.29 6.57 -6.56
C ASP A 232 -19.11 5.13 -7.08
N THR A 233 -18.75 4.95 -8.36
CA THR A 233 -18.42 3.63 -8.93
C THR A 233 -17.17 3.05 -8.28
N ARG A 234 -16.10 3.85 -8.12
CA ARG A 234 -14.87 3.42 -7.44
C ARG A 234 -15.18 2.97 -6.00
N ASP A 235 -15.89 3.79 -5.25
CA ASP A 235 -16.35 3.46 -3.89
C ASP A 235 -17.19 2.17 -3.83
N HIS A 236 -17.89 1.81 -4.91
CA HIS A 236 -18.67 0.56 -4.95
C HIS A 236 -17.76 -0.65 -5.19
N HIS A 237 -16.79 -0.54 -6.09
CA HIS A 237 -15.80 -1.59 -6.33
C HIS A 237 -14.95 -1.84 -5.10
N ASP A 238 -14.46 -0.78 -4.44
CA ASP A 238 -13.69 -0.89 -3.19
C ASP A 238 -14.48 -1.66 -2.12
N ARG A 239 -15.80 -1.43 -1.99
CA ARG A 239 -16.67 -2.15 -1.04
C ARG A 239 -17.04 -3.56 -1.46
N ASP A 240 -17.15 -3.84 -2.75
CA ASP A 240 -17.43 -5.20 -3.23
C ASP A 240 -16.19 -6.10 -3.07
N ASP A 241 -14.99 -5.52 -2.97
CA ASP A 241 -13.76 -6.20 -2.56
C ASP A 241 -13.70 -6.46 -1.03
N GLU A 242 -14.47 -5.74 -0.20
CA GLU A 242 -14.58 -5.93 1.27
C GLU A 242 -15.43 -7.15 1.71
N ASP A 243 -15.99 -7.93 0.78
CA ASP A 243 -16.67 -9.21 1.11
C ASP A 243 -15.70 -10.32 1.59
N ASP A 244 -14.40 -10.01 1.73
CA ASP A 244 -13.45 -10.69 2.63
C ASP A 244 -13.30 -9.81 3.91
N PRO A 245 -14.00 -10.13 5.01
CA PRO A 245 -14.11 -9.21 6.14
C PRO A 245 -12.74 -8.97 6.78
N PHE A 246 -12.35 -7.70 6.85
CA PHE A 246 -11.23 -7.21 7.65
C PHE A 246 -11.29 -7.80 9.06
N ASP A 247 -10.32 -8.62 9.44
CA ASP A 247 -10.20 -9.19 10.79
C ASP A 247 -9.42 -8.19 11.66
N PRO A 248 -10.06 -7.49 12.60
CA PRO A 248 -9.38 -6.50 13.43
C PRO A 248 -8.32 -7.12 14.37
N ASP A 249 -8.24 -8.45 14.47
CA ASP A 249 -7.16 -9.15 15.17
C ASP A 249 -5.85 -9.28 14.34
N ASP A 250 -5.85 -8.92 13.05
CA ASP A 250 -4.63 -8.86 12.21
C ASP A 250 -3.86 -7.53 12.37
N LEU A 251 -4.43 -6.53 13.06
CA LEU A 251 -3.73 -5.30 13.45
C LEU A 251 -2.89 -5.55 14.71
N THR A 252 -1.69 -6.09 14.51
CA THR A 252 -0.73 -6.28 15.61
C THR A 252 0.26 -5.13 15.77
N ASP A 253 0.32 -4.19 14.81
CA ASP A 253 1.17 -3.00 14.87
C ASP A 253 0.37 -1.73 14.57
N PRO A 254 0.37 -0.69 15.44
CA PRO A 254 -0.23 0.61 15.11
C PRO A 254 0.39 1.32 13.89
N ASP A 255 1.58 0.87 13.43
CA ASP A 255 2.20 1.33 12.20
C ASP A 255 1.57 0.72 10.92
N ASP A 256 0.89 -0.44 11.02
CA ASP A 256 0.19 -1.09 9.88
C ASP A 256 -1.03 -0.26 9.38
N LEU A 257 -1.57 0.64 10.20
CA LEU A 257 -2.63 1.58 9.80
C LEU A 257 -2.17 2.63 8.78
N PHE A 258 -0.85 2.80 8.64
CA PHE A 258 -0.23 3.73 7.70
C PHE A 258 0.41 3.04 6.49
N ASP A 259 0.61 1.71 6.53
CA ASP A 259 1.28 0.93 5.47
C ASP A 259 0.31 0.36 4.42
N ASP A 260 -0.99 0.26 4.72
CA ASP A 260 -1.97 -0.48 3.87
C ASP A 260 -2.91 0.42 3.04
N ALA A 261 -2.61 1.72 2.93
CA ALA A 261 -3.56 2.65 2.34
C ALA A 261 -2.90 3.68 1.41
N ASP A 262 -3.54 3.90 0.25
CA ASP A 262 -3.37 5.03 -0.68
C ASP A 262 -3.64 6.41 0.00
N LEU A 263 -3.18 6.60 1.24
CA LEU A 263 -3.49 7.74 2.11
C LEU A 263 -2.40 8.79 2.08
N LEU A 264 -1.15 8.42 1.83
CA LEU A 264 0.00 9.32 1.73
C LEU A 264 0.96 8.79 0.65
N ASP A 265 0.96 9.40 -0.53
CA ASP A 265 2.13 9.30 -1.41
C ASP A 265 3.19 10.28 -0.86
N GLU A 266 4.48 9.94 -0.98
CA GLU A 266 5.58 10.83 -0.54
C GLU A 266 5.54 12.23 -1.19
N ASP A 267 4.72 12.42 -2.22
CA ASP A 267 4.55 13.66 -2.98
C ASP A 267 3.16 14.32 -2.86
N GLY A 268 2.21 13.76 -2.10
CA GLY A 268 0.88 14.37 -1.99
C GLY A 268 -0.23 13.51 -1.37
N PRO A 269 -1.45 14.08 -1.26
CA PRO A 269 -2.62 13.31 -0.85
C PRO A 269 -2.88 12.16 -1.83
N GLY A 270 -2.83 10.91 -1.37
CA GLY A 270 -3.25 9.77 -2.19
C GLY A 270 -4.75 9.84 -2.54
N TYR A 271 -5.27 8.85 -3.29
CA TYR A 271 -6.61 8.91 -3.91
C TYR A 271 -7.71 9.33 -2.94
N TYR A 272 -7.81 8.73 -1.75
CA TYR A 272 -8.88 9.05 -0.78
C TYR A 272 -8.81 10.48 -0.24
N GLY A 273 -7.59 11.03 -0.11
CA GLY A 273 -7.37 12.42 0.26
C GLY A 273 -7.85 13.38 -0.84
N LEU A 274 -7.49 13.13 -2.10
CA LEU A 274 -7.92 13.94 -3.24
C LEU A 274 -9.41 13.78 -3.56
N ALA A 275 -9.96 12.57 -3.39
CA ALA A 275 -11.39 12.32 -3.51
C ALA A 275 -12.19 13.12 -2.48
N SER A 276 -11.72 13.20 -1.22
CA SER A 276 -12.33 14.02 -0.18
C SER A 276 -12.33 15.51 -0.54
N LEU A 277 -11.21 16.02 -1.05
CA LEU A 277 -11.11 17.39 -1.55
C LEU A 277 -12.05 17.64 -2.73
N LEU A 278 -12.02 16.77 -3.73
CA LEU A 278 -12.84 16.90 -4.94
C LEU A 278 -14.33 16.84 -4.60
N ARG A 279 -14.77 15.89 -3.76
CA ARG A 279 -16.16 15.82 -3.27
C ARG A 279 -16.59 17.14 -2.64
N ALA A 280 -15.74 17.74 -1.79
CA ALA A 280 -16.02 19.05 -1.21
C ALA A 280 -16.18 20.17 -2.24
N ARG A 281 -15.36 20.17 -3.29
CA ARG A 281 -15.45 21.12 -4.40
C ARG A 281 -16.72 20.89 -5.25
N LEU A 282 -17.04 19.63 -5.54
CA LEU A 282 -18.21 19.24 -6.32
C LEU A 282 -19.51 19.63 -5.62
N ARG A 283 -19.59 19.53 -4.28
CA ARG A 283 -20.77 19.97 -3.50
C ARG A 283 -21.14 21.43 -3.74
N ALA A 284 -20.17 22.29 -4.01
CA ALA A 284 -20.38 23.71 -4.29
C ALA A 284 -20.88 23.99 -5.72
N LEU A 285 -20.77 23.04 -6.64
CA LEU A 285 -21.25 23.18 -8.02
C LEU A 285 -22.76 22.90 -8.13
N PRO A 286 -23.45 23.39 -9.16
CA PRO A 286 -24.88 23.11 -9.33
C PRO A 286 -25.15 21.62 -9.53
N LEU A 287 -26.28 21.13 -9.00
CA LEU A 287 -26.72 19.75 -9.24
C LEU A 287 -27.19 19.58 -10.69
N SER A 288 -26.81 18.47 -11.31
CA SER A 288 -27.41 18.03 -12.57
C SER A 288 -28.84 17.53 -12.34
N THR A 289 -29.70 17.71 -13.34
CA THR A 289 -31.06 17.15 -13.35
C THR A 289 -31.10 15.69 -13.81
N LYS A 290 -29.96 15.12 -14.22
CA LYS A 290 -29.87 13.73 -14.65
C LYS A 290 -29.89 12.78 -13.45
N PRO A 291 -30.67 11.69 -13.49
CA PRO A 291 -30.58 10.66 -12.45
C PRO A 291 -29.19 10.02 -12.49
N LYS A 292 -28.62 9.70 -11.32
CA LYS A 292 -27.43 8.84 -11.25
C LYS A 292 -27.80 7.46 -11.83
N PRO A 293 -26.94 6.81 -12.65
CA PRO A 293 -27.22 5.48 -13.15
C PRO A 293 -27.38 4.50 -11.97
N HIS A 294 -28.36 3.60 -12.06
CA HIS A 294 -28.53 2.51 -11.09
C HIS A 294 -27.71 1.30 -11.58
N GLY A 295 -26.90 0.74 -10.66
CA GLY A 295 -25.90 -0.30 -10.91
C GLY A 295 -26.32 -1.39 -11.89
N GLY A 296 -25.42 -1.65 -12.83
CA GLY A 296 -25.51 -2.65 -13.87
C GLY A 296 -24.31 -2.51 -14.78
N CYS A 297 -23.19 -3.12 -14.39
CA CYS A 297 -22.04 -3.29 -15.25
C CYS A 297 -22.39 -4.31 -16.34
N ASP A 298 -22.84 -3.83 -17.50
CA ASP A 298 -22.92 -4.67 -18.69
C ASP A 298 -21.50 -4.85 -19.25
N GLU A 299 -21.10 -6.11 -19.36
CA GLU A 299 -19.81 -6.61 -19.87
C GLU A 299 -19.48 -5.97 -21.24
N PHE A 300 -18.42 -5.15 -21.29
CA PHE A 300 -17.94 -4.56 -22.55
C PHE A 300 -16.73 -5.34 -23.10
N ASP A 301 -16.81 -5.67 -24.39
CA ASP A 301 -15.77 -6.34 -25.18
C ASP A 301 -15.04 -5.28 -26.01
N GLY A 302 -13.78 -4.97 -25.67
CA GLY A 302 -13.06 -3.83 -26.23
C GLY A 302 -11.53 -3.98 -26.22
N THR A 303 -11.02 -4.92 -27.00
CA THR A 303 -9.58 -5.01 -27.35
C THR A 303 -9.17 -3.87 -28.29
N ASP A 304 -9.02 -2.63 -27.82
CA ASP A 304 -8.11 -1.61 -28.41
C ASP A 304 -7.97 -0.29 -27.60
N LEU A 305 -8.41 -0.23 -26.33
CA LEU A 305 -8.40 1.03 -25.56
C LEU A 305 -7.18 1.19 -24.61
N LEU A 306 -6.47 0.10 -24.34
CA LEU A 306 -5.32 0.03 -23.41
C LEU A 306 -4.14 0.90 -23.84
N ALA A 307 -3.99 1.16 -25.14
CA ALA A 307 -3.00 2.11 -25.67
C ALA A 307 -3.29 3.58 -25.30
N THR A 308 -4.52 3.89 -24.87
CA THR A 308 -4.93 5.27 -24.54
C THR A 308 -4.74 5.64 -23.07
N LEU A 309 -4.62 4.66 -22.19
CA LEU A 309 -4.29 4.86 -20.77
C LEU A 309 -2.77 4.88 -20.54
N ASP A 310 -1.98 4.14 -21.34
CA ASP A 310 -0.50 4.24 -21.37
C ASP A 310 0.02 5.61 -21.85
N LEU A 311 -0.88 6.43 -22.38
CA LEU A 311 -0.66 7.74 -22.95
C LEU A 311 -0.42 8.86 -21.92
N LEU A 312 -0.87 8.59 -20.69
CA LEU A 312 -1.14 9.53 -19.62
C LEU A 312 -0.07 9.49 -18.51
N THR A 313 0.63 8.37 -18.38
CA THR A 313 1.68 8.12 -17.39
C THR A 313 3.03 8.76 -17.72
N ASP A 314 3.15 9.40 -18.89
CA ASP A 314 4.39 9.97 -19.45
C ASP A 314 4.47 11.52 -19.37
N LEU A 315 3.58 12.22 -18.64
CA LEU A 315 3.57 13.68 -18.51
C LEU A 315 4.80 14.20 -17.69
N PRO A 316 5.79 14.88 -18.30
CA PRO A 316 6.95 15.41 -17.60
C PRO A 316 6.70 16.82 -17.08
N GLY A 317 6.80 17.05 -15.76
CA GLY A 317 6.86 18.42 -15.23
C GLY A 317 6.32 18.67 -13.82
N VAL A 318 5.86 17.65 -13.09
CA VAL A 318 5.13 17.83 -11.82
C VAL A 318 6.01 18.21 -10.62
N PHE A 319 7.32 18.00 -10.67
CA PHE A 319 8.23 18.42 -9.58
C PHE A 319 9.24 19.46 -10.05
N GLY A 320 9.14 20.66 -9.49
CA GLY A 320 10.11 21.71 -9.67
C GLY A 320 11.49 21.32 -9.12
N GLY A 321 12.40 20.84 -9.97
CA GLY A 321 13.82 20.70 -9.62
C GLY A 321 14.71 19.84 -10.53
N LYS A 322 15.28 20.47 -11.58
CA LYS A 322 16.40 20.04 -12.48
C LYS A 322 16.86 18.57 -12.51
N ALA A 323 16.42 17.89 -13.58
CA ALA A 323 17.18 17.07 -14.54
C ALA A 323 18.25 16.07 -14.04
N SER A 324 17.93 14.78 -14.21
CA SER A 324 18.70 13.93 -15.13
C SER A 324 17.79 12.88 -15.76
N ALA A 325 17.70 12.92 -17.08
CA ALA A 325 16.99 11.93 -17.87
C ALA A 325 17.69 10.56 -17.80
N ALA A 326 16.89 9.52 -17.56
CA ALA A 326 17.03 8.24 -18.23
C ALA A 326 15.60 7.80 -18.63
N PRO A 327 15.36 7.27 -19.85
CA PRO A 327 14.04 6.86 -20.27
C PRO A 327 13.69 5.56 -19.54
N VAL A 328 12.76 5.62 -18.60
CA VAL A 328 12.10 4.42 -18.08
C VAL A 328 10.99 4.11 -19.10
N GLY A 329 11.12 3.01 -19.82
CA GLY A 329 10.04 2.54 -20.69
C GLY A 329 8.81 2.23 -19.84
N SER A 330 7.63 2.59 -20.33
CA SER A 330 6.36 2.25 -19.70
C SER A 330 6.32 0.77 -19.32
N ILE A 331 5.96 0.47 -18.07
CA ILE A 331 5.86 -0.88 -17.55
C ILE A 331 4.61 -1.53 -18.19
N PRO A 332 4.75 -2.59 -19.02
CA PRO A 332 3.62 -3.27 -19.61
C PRO A 332 2.62 -3.78 -18.56
N LYS A 333 1.31 -3.65 -18.84
CA LYS A 333 0.24 -4.19 -17.97
C LYS A 333 0.28 -5.71 -17.90
N LEU A 334 0.00 -6.26 -16.71
CA LEU A 334 -0.05 -7.71 -16.49
C LEU A 334 -1.20 -8.36 -17.28
N PRO A 335 -1.00 -9.53 -17.90
CA PRO A 335 -2.08 -10.30 -18.50
C PRO A 335 -3.14 -10.70 -17.46
N ALA A 336 -4.40 -10.81 -17.89
CA ALA A 336 -5.49 -11.24 -17.01
C ALA A 336 -5.23 -12.64 -16.42
N LYS A 337 -5.55 -12.82 -15.13
CA LYS A 337 -5.47 -14.13 -14.48
C LYS A 337 -6.38 -15.13 -15.17
N ARG A 338 -5.93 -16.38 -15.22
CA ARG A 338 -6.74 -17.49 -15.69
C ARG A 338 -7.93 -17.71 -14.75
N LYS A 339 -9.14 -17.76 -15.30
CA LYS A 339 -10.35 -18.16 -14.56
C LYS A 339 -10.33 -19.68 -14.33
N THR A 340 -10.73 -20.13 -13.14
CA THR A 340 -10.79 -21.56 -12.75
C THR A 340 -11.61 -22.45 -13.69
N ARG A 341 -12.56 -21.85 -14.43
CA ARG A 341 -13.36 -22.54 -15.48
C ARG A 341 -12.57 -22.89 -16.75
N ASN A 342 -11.38 -22.32 -16.95
CA ASN A 342 -10.55 -22.51 -18.16
C ASN A 342 -9.60 -23.72 -18.09
N GLY A 343 -9.77 -24.61 -17.11
CA GLY A 343 -8.96 -25.80 -16.92
C GLY A 343 -7.74 -25.60 -16.00
N GLN A 344 -6.98 -26.67 -15.76
CA GLN A 344 -5.81 -26.66 -14.87
C GLN A 344 -4.65 -25.81 -15.41
N ALA A 345 -3.86 -25.25 -14.50
CA ALA A 345 -2.62 -24.56 -14.85
C ALA A 345 -1.64 -25.47 -15.60
N PRO A 346 -0.88 -24.97 -16.62
CA PRO A 346 0.19 -25.74 -17.19
C PRO A 346 1.27 -25.93 -16.13
N ILE A 347 2.02 -27.00 -16.26
CA ILE A 347 3.26 -27.15 -15.51
C ILE A 347 4.36 -26.51 -16.34
N LEU A 348 5.02 -25.52 -15.75
CA LEU A 348 6.17 -24.82 -16.32
C LEU A 348 7.46 -25.50 -15.86
N GLN A 349 8.34 -25.81 -16.81
CA GLN A 349 9.70 -26.22 -16.51
C GLN A 349 10.59 -24.98 -16.50
N LEU A 350 11.07 -24.60 -15.32
CA LEU A 350 11.98 -23.48 -15.13
C LEU A 350 13.42 -23.97 -15.04
N ARG A 351 14.34 -23.26 -15.67
CA ARG A 351 15.78 -23.31 -15.40
C ARG A 351 16.18 -22.03 -14.68
N VAL A 352 16.79 -22.17 -13.52
CA VAL A 352 17.23 -21.05 -12.67
C VAL A 352 18.74 -21.10 -12.54
N ASP A 353 19.44 -20.15 -13.16
CA ASP A 353 20.90 -20.04 -13.12
C ASP A 353 21.32 -18.91 -12.18
N LEU A 354 22.25 -19.16 -11.26
CA LEU A 354 22.87 -18.11 -10.44
C LEU A 354 23.89 -17.34 -11.29
N ARG A 355 23.69 -16.04 -11.44
CA ARG A 355 24.52 -15.17 -12.30
C ARG A 355 25.92 -15.02 -11.70
N GLY A 356 26.92 -14.98 -12.58
CA GLY A 356 28.33 -14.80 -12.20
C GLY A 356 29.04 -16.07 -11.71
N ALA A 357 28.31 -17.12 -11.31
CA ALA A 357 28.89 -18.38 -10.86
C ALA A 357 29.69 -19.09 -11.97
N LYS A 358 30.95 -19.41 -11.67
CA LYS A 358 31.86 -20.15 -12.56
C LYS A 358 32.60 -21.23 -11.77
N PRO A 359 32.41 -22.53 -12.06
CA PRO A 359 31.42 -23.13 -12.96
C PRO A 359 29.95 -22.85 -12.57
N PRO A 360 28.97 -22.97 -13.48
CA PRO A 360 27.60 -22.52 -13.24
C PRO A 360 26.91 -23.33 -12.13
N ILE A 361 26.21 -22.61 -11.26
CA ILE A 361 25.29 -23.13 -10.23
C ILE A 361 23.86 -22.92 -10.75
N TRP A 362 23.05 -23.98 -10.83
CA TRP A 362 21.70 -23.87 -11.36
C TRP A 362 20.76 -24.95 -10.84
N ARG A 363 19.46 -24.71 -10.96
CA ARG A 363 18.35 -25.62 -10.61
C ARG A 363 17.36 -25.71 -11.76
N ARG A 364 16.69 -26.85 -11.90
CA ARG A 364 15.57 -27.05 -12.83
C ARG A 364 14.37 -27.53 -12.06
N LEU A 365 13.28 -26.79 -12.19
CA LEU A 365 12.10 -26.90 -11.35
C LEU A 365 10.88 -27.12 -12.25
N LEU A 366 9.98 -28.02 -11.83
CA LEU A 366 8.64 -28.13 -12.41
C LEU A 366 7.68 -27.47 -11.44
N VAL A 367 6.93 -26.46 -11.89
CA VAL A 367 6.01 -25.69 -11.04
C VAL A 367 4.67 -25.46 -11.75
N PRO A 368 3.53 -25.44 -11.04
CA PRO A 368 2.27 -24.98 -11.62
C PRO A 368 2.38 -23.52 -12.05
N GLY A 369 1.85 -23.15 -13.22
CA GLY A 369 1.88 -21.76 -13.68
C GLY A 369 1.05 -20.80 -12.81
N GLU A 370 0.08 -21.34 -12.05
CA GLU A 370 -0.78 -20.55 -11.15
C GLU A 370 -0.11 -20.15 -9.83
N ILE A 371 1.09 -20.66 -9.53
CA ILE A 371 1.79 -20.23 -8.30
C ILE A 371 2.06 -18.74 -8.35
N THR A 372 2.01 -18.09 -7.19
CA THR A 372 2.34 -16.67 -7.06
C THR A 372 3.85 -16.47 -7.13
N LEU A 373 4.29 -15.25 -7.39
CA LEU A 373 5.71 -14.90 -7.29
C LEU A 373 6.22 -15.04 -5.84
N ARG A 374 5.35 -14.83 -4.83
CA ARG A 374 5.64 -15.17 -3.42
C ARG A 374 5.98 -16.65 -3.24
N GLU A 375 5.12 -17.54 -3.72
CA GLU A 375 5.34 -18.99 -3.64
C GLU A 375 6.56 -19.43 -4.44
N LEU A 376 6.85 -18.78 -5.57
CA LEU A 376 8.07 -19.03 -6.34
C LEU A 376 9.32 -18.64 -5.54
N HIS A 377 9.31 -17.50 -4.84
CA HIS A 377 10.42 -17.10 -3.97
C HIS A 377 10.68 -18.16 -2.89
N GLU A 378 9.66 -18.62 -2.17
CA GLU A 378 9.83 -19.66 -1.13
C GLU A 378 10.45 -20.95 -1.71
N LEU A 379 10.06 -21.31 -2.92
CA LEU A 379 10.59 -22.45 -3.63
C LEU A 379 12.06 -22.25 -4.03
N LEU A 380 12.44 -21.05 -4.46
CA LEU A 380 13.82 -20.71 -4.77
C LEU A 380 14.70 -20.76 -3.52
N GLN A 381 14.21 -20.28 -2.38
CA GLN A 381 14.90 -20.38 -1.08
C GLN A 381 15.23 -21.85 -0.75
N VAL A 382 14.27 -22.77 -0.92
CA VAL A 382 14.54 -24.22 -0.74
C VAL A 382 15.53 -24.74 -1.77
N ALA A 383 15.36 -24.38 -3.05
CA ALA A 383 16.19 -24.92 -4.12
C ALA A 383 17.67 -24.48 -3.99
N PHE A 384 17.92 -23.32 -3.39
CA PHE A 384 19.25 -22.77 -3.15
C PHE A 384 19.71 -22.88 -1.69
N ASP A 385 18.98 -23.60 -0.83
CA ASP A 385 19.36 -23.84 0.58
C ASP A 385 19.60 -22.54 1.38
N TRP A 386 18.68 -21.60 1.22
CA TRP A 386 18.65 -20.29 1.91
C TRP A 386 17.43 -20.13 2.82
N HIS A 387 17.50 -19.14 3.71
CA HIS A 387 16.62 -19.00 4.87
C HIS A 387 15.59 -17.88 4.75
N SER A 388 15.53 -17.15 3.63
CA SER A 388 14.55 -16.09 3.39
C SER A 388 14.66 -14.90 4.36
N THR A 389 15.84 -14.60 4.90
CA THR A 389 16.05 -13.53 5.90
C THR A 389 16.31 -12.14 5.32
N HIS A 390 16.26 -11.98 4.00
CA HIS A 390 16.62 -10.74 3.29
C HIS A 390 15.55 -10.36 2.26
N MET A 391 15.57 -9.09 1.85
CA MET A 391 14.73 -8.56 0.78
C MET A 391 15.02 -9.27 -0.56
N TYR A 392 14.03 -9.26 -1.45
CA TYR A 392 14.14 -9.86 -2.77
C TYR A 392 13.24 -9.14 -3.77
N ALA A 393 13.53 -9.31 -5.06
CA ALA A 393 12.72 -8.77 -6.15
C ALA A 393 12.73 -9.70 -7.37
N PHE A 394 11.63 -9.73 -8.10
CA PHE A 394 11.51 -10.29 -9.44
C PHE A 394 11.45 -9.15 -10.46
N ASP A 395 12.46 -9.06 -11.32
CA ASP A 395 12.45 -8.19 -12.48
C ASP A 395 11.87 -8.93 -13.68
N THR A 396 10.75 -8.42 -14.18
CA THR A 396 9.96 -9.02 -15.25
C THR A 396 9.70 -8.01 -16.36
N ALA A 397 9.19 -8.51 -17.50
CA ALA A 397 8.70 -7.63 -18.55
C ALA A 397 7.51 -6.74 -18.13
N TYR A 398 6.94 -6.93 -16.93
CA TYR A 398 5.79 -6.20 -16.40
C TYR A 398 6.14 -5.43 -15.11
N GLY A 399 7.43 -5.21 -14.86
CA GLY A 399 7.93 -4.45 -13.71
C GLY A 399 8.58 -5.30 -12.63
N LEU A 400 8.94 -4.63 -11.53
CA LEU A 400 9.57 -5.23 -10.35
C LEU A 400 8.49 -5.72 -9.37
N PHE A 401 8.62 -6.95 -8.90
CA PHE A 401 7.70 -7.53 -7.92
C PHE A 401 8.45 -8.07 -6.70
N GLY A 402 7.97 -7.79 -5.49
CA GLY A 402 8.57 -8.21 -4.24
C GLY A 402 7.60 -8.04 -3.07
N VAL A 403 8.17 -7.91 -1.86
CA VAL A 403 7.44 -7.25 -0.78
C VAL A 403 7.22 -5.81 -1.24
N PRO A 404 5.97 -5.28 -1.19
CA PRO A 404 5.70 -3.92 -1.62
C PRO A 404 6.65 -2.92 -0.96
N ASP A 405 7.31 -2.10 -1.79
CA ASP A 405 8.24 -1.06 -1.35
C ASP A 405 8.23 0.04 -2.43
N PRO A 406 7.56 1.17 -2.18
CA PRO A 406 7.46 2.26 -3.14
C PRO A 406 8.81 2.93 -3.47
N GLU A 407 9.74 3.04 -2.51
CA GLU A 407 11.07 3.64 -2.72
C GLU A 407 11.87 2.83 -3.75
N LEU A 408 11.71 1.50 -3.72
CA LEU A 408 12.35 0.57 -4.64
C LEU A 408 11.51 0.25 -5.89
N GLY A 409 10.29 0.80 -5.99
CA GLY A 409 9.34 0.54 -7.06
C GLY A 409 8.87 -0.92 -7.11
N LEU A 410 8.87 -1.62 -5.97
CA LEU A 410 8.45 -3.02 -5.86
C LEU A 410 6.93 -3.12 -5.71
N ARG A 411 6.32 -3.82 -6.67
CA ARG A 411 4.89 -4.15 -6.63
C ARG A 411 4.67 -5.47 -5.89
N SER A 412 3.48 -5.65 -5.33
CA SER A 412 3.14 -6.87 -4.59
C SER A 412 3.30 -8.15 -5.42
N ASP A 413 4.03 -9.13 -4.87
CA ASP A 413 4.25 -10.45 -5.47
C ASP A 413 3.21 -11.51 -5.06
N THR A 414 2.35 -11.20 -4.08
CA THR A 414 1.38 -12.14 -3.49
C THR A 414 0.22 -12.44 -4.41
N LYS A 415 -0.21 -11.44 -5.21
CA LYS A 415 -1.32 -11.58 -6.15
C LYS A 415 -0.85 -11.83 -7.59
N VAL A 416 0.44 -11.81 -7.91
CA VAL A 416 0.93 -11.99 -9.29
C VAL A 416 1.34 -13.43 -9.52
N THR A 417 0.71 -14.11 -10.49
CA THR A 417 1.05 -15.51 -10.80
C THR A 417 2.19 -15.61 -11.81
N LEU A 418 2.96 -16.69 -11.71
CA LEU A 418 4.07 -16.95 -12.60
C LEU A 418 3.62 -16.97 -14.07
N GLU A 419 2.46 -17.54 -14.38
CA GLU A 419 1.95 -17.57 -15.75
C GLU A 419 1.64 -16.19 -16.35
N GLN A 420 1.32 -15.19 -15.51
CA GLN A 420 1.09 -13.82 -15.98
C GLN A 420 2.40 -13.20 -16.49
N VAL A 421 3.50 -13.45 -15.78
CA VAL A 421 4.81 -12.87 -16.12
C VAL A 421 5.64 -13.77 -17.04
N ALA A 422 5.32 -15.06 -17.12
CA ALA A 422 6.06 -16.09 -17.84
C ALA A 422 5.19 -16.76 -18.92
N THR A 423 4.87 -16.01 -19.97
CA THR A 423 3.86 -16.34 -21.01
C THR A 423 4.17 -17.53 -21.93
N GLY A 424 5.27 -18.25 -21.71
CA GLY A 424 5.61 -19.48 -22.42
C GLY A 424 7.10 -19.82 -22.47
N PRO A 425 7.47 -20.91 -23.16
CA PRO A 425 8.87 -21.31 -23.33
C PRO A 425 9.71 -20.20 -23.99
N GLY A 426 10.89 -19.96 -23.43
CA GLY A 426 11.83 -18.93 -23.84
C GLY A 426 11.74 -17.63 -23.04
N THR A 427 10.66 -17.42 -22.27
CA THR A 427 10.53 -16.25 -21.40
C THR A 427 11.57 -16.28 -20.29
N LYS A 428 12.11 -15.10 -19.96
CA LYS A 428 13.11 -14.91 -18.91
C LYS A 428 12.66 -13.84 -17.94
N LEU A 429 12.98 -14.06 -16.67
CA LEU A 429 12.82 -13.10 -15.59
C LEU A 429 14.04 -13.20 -14.66
N THR A 430 14.36 -12.11 -13.97
CA THR A 430 15.47 -12.08 -13.01
C THR A 430 14.90 -12.11 -11.60
N TYR A 431 15.51 -12.88 -10.71
CA TYR A 431 15.18 -12.90 -9.29
C TYR A 431 16.43 -12.50 -8.50
N THR A 432 16.36 -11.36 -7.81
CA THR A 432 17.44 -10.87 -6.95
C THR A 432 17.07 -11.16 -5.51
N TYR A 433 17.97 -11.82 -4.78
CA TYR A 433 17.84 -12.10 -3.35
C TYR A 433 18.98 -11.44 -2.58
N ASP A 434 18.65 -10.85 -1.44
CA ASP A 434 19.55 -10.05 -0.60
C ASP A 434 20.10 -8.84 -1.36
N PHE A 435 19.57 -7.64 -1.10
CA PHE A 435 20.04 -6.42 -1.77
C PHE A 435 21.43 -5.96 -1.31
N GLY A 436 21.96 -6.51 -0.21
CA GLY A 436 23.35 -6.33 0.20
C GLY A 436 24.28 -7.18 -0.67
N ASP A 437 24.11 -8.50 -0.64
CA ASP A 437 24.95 -9.45 -1.38
C ASP A 437 24.65 -9.52 -2.89
N ASN A 438 23.45 -9.08 -3.29
CA ASN A 438 22.94 -8.99 -4.65
C ASN A 438 22.99 -10.33 -5.42
N TRP A 439 22.36 -11.38 -4.87
CA TRP A 439 22.28 -12.69 -5.51
C TRP A 439 21.28 -12.70 -6.67
N GLU A 440 21.76 -12.41 -7.88
CA GLU A 440 20.96 -12.42 -9.09
C GLU A 440 20.79 -13.83 -9.70
N HIS A 441 19.55 -14.25 -9.92
CA HIS A 441 19.18 -15.49 -10.59
C HIS A 441 18.48 -15.19 -11.90
N VAL A 442 18.87 -15.86 -12.97
CA VAL A 442 18.16 -15.81 -14.25
C VAL A 442 17.24 -17.02 -14.33
N ILE A 443 15.94 -16.77 -14.32
CA ILE A 443 14.89 -17.77 -14.45
C ILE A 443 14.46 -17.80 -15.91
N THR A 444 14.54 -18.97 -16.55
CA THR A 444 14.15 -19.20 -17.95
C THR A 444 13.09 -20.28 -17.99
N VAL A 445 11.95 -20.02 -18.65
CA VAL A 445 10.97 -21.07 -18.97
C VAL A 445 11.54 -21.92 -20.11
N GLU A 446 11.84 -23.18 -19.87
CA GLU A 446 12.35 -24.11 -20.89
C GLU A 446 11.21 -24.82 -21.64
N ASP A 447 10.14 -25.18 -20.94
CA ASP A 447 9.02 -25.94 -21.49
C ASP A 447 7.71 -25.67 -20.72
N SER A 448 6.56 -25.97 -21.33
CA SER A 448 5.23 -25.83 -20.75
C SER A 448 4.33 -26.98 -21.19
N THR A 449 3.89 -27.81 -20.25
CA THR A 449 3.02 -28.96 -20.53
C THR A 449 1.60 -28.75 -20.01
N PRO A 450 0.55 -29.15 -20.74
CA PRO A 450 -0.83 -29.13 -20.24
C PRO A 450 -0.96 -29.90 -18.93
N GLY A 451 -1.69 -29.35 -17.97
CA GLY A 451 -1.87 -29.94 -16.64
C GLY A 451 -2.44 -31.37 -16.73
N ALA A 452 -1.61 -32.35 -16.41
CA ALA A 452 -2.03 -33.72 -16.13
C ALA A 452 -1.59 -34.04 -14.70
N ASP A 453 -2.56 -34.45 -13.86
CA ASP A 453 -2.46 -34.83 -12.45
C ASP A 453 -1.32 -34.14 -11.67
N GLY A 454 -1.65 -32.99 -11.05
CA GLY A 454 -0.80 -32.17 -10.18
C GLY A 454 -0.24 -32.85 -8.92
N ALA A 455 -0.10 -34.18 -8.91
CA ALA A 455 0.37 -34.97 -7.78
C ALA A 455 1.88 -34.86 -7.50
N THR A 456 2.67 -34.18 -8.34
CA THR A 456 4.14 -34.14 -8.22
C THR A 456 4.79 -32.75 -8.38
N SER A 457 4.03 -31.66 -8.45
CA SER A 457 4.58 -30.30 -8.55
C SER A 457 4.22 -29.44 -7.33
N PRO A 458 5.11 -28.53 -6.88
CA PRO A 458 6.40 -28.26 -7.47
C PRO A 458 7.47 -29.29 -7.04
N ARG A 459 8.47 -29.48 -7.89
CA ARG A 459 9.63 -30.33 -7.60
C ARG A 459 10.87 -29.92 -8.39
N CYS A 460 12.04 -30.26 -7.87
CA CYS A 460 13.31 -30.19 -8.57
C CYS A 460 13.52 -31.46 -9.43
N VAL A 461 13.97 -31.28 -10.67
CA VAL A 461 14.25 -32.38 -11.62
C VAL A 461 15.68 -32.38 -12.14
N GLY A 462 16.50 -31.44 -11.67
CA GLY A 462 17.92 -31.41 -11.97
C GLY A 462 18.57 -30.11 -11.50
N GLY A 463 19.89 -30.08 -11.55
CA GLY A 463 20.67 -28.95 -11.09
C GLY A 463 22.15 -29.27 -11.15
N ARG A 464 22.95 -28.34 -10.66
CA ARG A 464 24.38 -28.49 -10.57
C ARG A 464 24.94 -27.60 -9.47
N ARG A 465 25.92 -28.16 -8.73
CA ARG A 465 26.69 -27.51 -7.67
C ARG A 465 25.88 -27.06 -6.46
N LYS A 466 26.59 -26.93 -5.33
CA LYS A 466 26.04 -26.43 -4.09
C LYS A 466 25.83 -24.93 -4.25
N ALA A 467 24.76 -24.41 -3.66
CA ALA A 467 24.56 -22.97 -3.62
C ALA A 467 25.58 -22.31 -2.67
N PRO A 468 25.90 -21.02 -2.86
CA PRO A 468 26.68 -20.26 -1.90
C PRO A 468 26.01 -20.25 -0.52
N PRO A 469 26.77 -20.27 0.59
CA PRO A 469 26.20 -20.00 1.91
C PRO A 469 25.56 -18.62 1.97
N GLU A 470 24.54 -18.46 2.80
CA GLU A 470 23.96 -17.15 3.13
C GLU A 470 25.01 -16.23 3.76
N ASP A 471 24.83 -14.92 3.61
CA ASP A 471 25.70 -13.87 4.16
C ASP A 471 27.20 -14.00 3.82
N CYS A 472 27.54 -14.68 2.71
CA CYS A 472 28.93 -14.86 2.32
C CYS A 472 29.54 -13.67 1.55
N GLY A 473 28.78 -12.60 1.30
CA GLY A 473 29.26 -11.37 0.68
C GLY A 473 29.04 -11.30 -0.84
N GLY A 474 28.03 -12.00 -1.35
CA GLY A 474 27.71 -12.05 -2.77
C GLY A 474 28.66 -12.88 -3.63
N ILE A 475 28.45 -12.87 -4.95
CA ILE A 475 29.11 -13.80 -5.87
C ILE A 475 30.65 -13.68 -5.88
N TRP A 476 31.18 -12.47 -5.69
CA TRP A 476 32.63 -12.24 -5.70
C TRP A 476 33.29 -12.79 -4.45
N ALA A 477 32.72 -12.50 -3.27
CA ALA A 477 33.22 -13.01 -2.01
C ALA A 477 33.08 -14.53 -1.91
N TYR A 478 32.03 -15.12 -2.49
CA TYR A 478 31.93 -16.58 -2.60
C TYR A 478 33.05 -17.20 -3.45
N LEU A 479 33.39 -16.60 -4.59
CA LEU A 479 34.49 -17.10 -5.42
C LEU A 479 35.84 -16.98 -4.70
N GLU A 480 36.07 -15.87 -3.99
CA GLU A 480 37.24 -15.69 -3.13
C GLU A 480 37.26 -16.71 -1.99
N LEU A 481 36.12 -16.97 -1.33
CA LEU A 481 35.99 -18.02 -0.31
C LEU A 481 36.42 -19.39 -0.85
N LEU A 482 36.02 -19.75 -2.07
CA LEU A 482 36.45 -21.01 -2.68
C LEU A 482 37.97 -21.05 -2.95
N GLU A 483 38.57 -19.93 -3.35
CA GLU A 483 40.03 -19.82 -3.52
C GLU A 483 40.77 -19.94 -2.19
N ILE A 484 40.27 -19.26 -1.16
CA ILE A 484 40.80 -19.35 0.20
C ILE A 484 40.75 -20.80 0.67
N LEU A 485 39.58 -21.45 0.64
CA LEU A 485 39.42 -22.84 1.12
C LEU A 485 40.29 -23.85 0.35
N ALA A 486 40.58 -23.59 -0.92
CA ALA A 486 41.45 -24.42 -1.76
C ALA A 486 42.94 -24.26 -1.44
N ASP A 487 43.35 -23.18 -0.77
CA ASP A 487 44.74 -22.92 -0.34
C ASP A 487 44.88 -22.99 1.19
N PRO A 488 45.29 -24.14 1.76
CA PRO A 488 45.55 -24.28 3.19
C PRO A 488 46.66 -23.36 3.74
N ALA A 489 47.45 -22.71 2.89
CA ALA A 489 48.46 -21.74 3.31
C ALA A 489 47.94 -20.29 3.29
N HIS A 490 46.72 -20.05 2.82
CA HIS A 490 46.11 -18.72 2.81
C HIS A 490 45.96 -18.20 4.24
N ALA A 491 46.23 -16.91 4.44
CA ALA A 491 46.22 -16.30 5.77
C ALA A 491 44.84 -16.40 6.46
N GLU A 492 43.77 -16.30 5.68
CA GLU A 492 42.37 -16.41 6.14
C GLU A 492 41.82 -17.85 6.14
N HIS A 493 42.61 -18.88 5.79
CA HIS A 493 42.10 -20.26 5.61
C HIS A 493 41.36 -20.78 6.85
N GLY A 494 42.00 -20.67 8.02
CA GLY A 494 41.42 -21.13 9.29
C GLY A 494 40.18 -20.33 9.68
N GLU A 495 40.22 -19.00 9.52
CA GLU A 495 39.09 -18.12 9.84
C GLU A 495 37.85 -18.44 8.99
N ARG A 496 38.02 -18.74 7.70
CA ARG A 496 36.91 -19.12 6.82
C ARG A 496 36.35 -20.51 7.11
N LEU A 497 37.18 -21.45 7.56
CA LEU A 497 36.70 -22.76 8.03
C LEU A 497 35.85 -22.61 9.30
N ASP A 498 36.32 -21.82 10.26
CA ASP A 498 35.60 -21.53 11.50
C ASP A 498 34.27 -20.82 11.20
N TRP A 499 34.26 -19.85 10.29
CA TRP A 499 33.04 -19.14 9.85
C TRP A 499 32.00 -20.09 9.23
N LEU A 500 32.45 -21.05 8.41
CA LEU A 500 31.59 -22.10 7.85
C LEU A 500 31.15 -23.17 8.85
N GLY A 501 31.72 -23.17 10.07
CA GLY A 501 31.48 -24.21 11.07
C GLY A 501 32.00 -25.59 10.65
N ILE A 502 33.06 -25.65 9.84
CA ILE A 502 33.64 -26.89 9.32
C ILE A 502 35.10 -27.06 9.74
N ASP A 503 35.51 -28.28 10.04
CA ASP A 503 36.89 -28.59 10.44
C ASP A 503 37.84 -28.74 9.24
N ARG A 504 37.28 -29.03 8.05
CA ARG A 504 38.04 -29.35 6.84
C ARG A 504 37.36 -28.82 5.59
N PRO A 505 38.11 -28.30 4.59
CA PRO A 505 37.55 -27.80 3.34
C PRO A 505 36.63 -28.80 2.64
N GLY A 506 36.97 -30.10 2.68
CA GLY A 506 36.19 -31.16 2.04
C GLY A 506 34.80 -31.40 2.64
N GLN A 507 34.45 -30.79 3.78
CA GLN A 507 33.07 -30.78 4.30
C GLN A 507 32.18 -29.78 3.55
N HIS A 508 32.78 -28.80 2.86
CA HIS A 508 32.10 -27.93 1.91
C HIS A 508 32.51 -28.35 0.49
N ASP A 509 31.74 -29.26 -0.13
CA ASP A 509 31.93 -29.61 -1.54
C ASP A 509 31.10 -28.69 -2.44
N PRO A 510 31.71 -27.70 -3.12
CA PRO A 510 30.98 -26.81 -4.02
C PRO A 510 30.47 -27.53 -5.28
N ALA A 511 30.98 -28.73 -5.59
CA ALA A 511 30.52 -29.53 -6.72
C ALA A 511 29.27 -30.36 -6.39
N HIS A 512 28.97 -30.58 -5.12
CA HIS A 512 27.86 -31.41 -4.65
C HIS A 512 26.51 -30.86 -5.11
N PHE A 513 25.61 -31.74 -5.55
CA PHE A 513 24.22 -31.42 -5.84
C PHE A 513 23.42 -32.71 -5.79
N ASP A 514 22.35 -32.72 -4.99
CA ASP A 514 21.40 -33.82 -4.91
C ASP A 514 19.98 -33.29 -5.15
N VAL A 515 19.27 -33.93 -6.07
CA VAL A 515 17.89 -33.58 -6.42
C VAL A 515 16.90 -34.09 -5.38
N ASP A 516 17.22 -35.20 -4.72
CA ASP A 516 16.35 -35.84 -3.73
C ASP A 516 16.35 -35.02 -2.43
N GLU A 517 17.50 -34.48 -2.00
CA GLU A 517 17.59 -33.59 -0.82
C GLU A 517 16.68 -32.35 -0.94
N ILE A 518 16.65 -31.73 -2.12
CA ILE A 518 15.77 -30.57 -2.40
C ILE A 518 14.30 -31.01 -2.37
N ASN A 519 13.97 -32.14 -3.01
CA ASN A 519 12.59 -32.62 -3.08
C ASN A 519 12.05 -33.10 -1.73
N ASP A 520 12.89 -33.70 -0.89
CA ASP A 520 12.54 -34.07 0.47
C ASP A 520 12.21 -32.83 1.31
N THR A 521 13.01 -31.77 1.19
CA THR A 521 12.75 -30.47 1.86
C THR A 521 11.46 -29.81 1.35
N LEU A 522 11.24 -29.78 0.03
CA LEU A 522 9.98 -29.28 -0.55
C LEU A 522 8.77 -30.06 -0.06
N THR A 523 8.88 -31.38 0.04
CA THR A 523 7.81 -32.27 0.52
C THR A 523 7.53 -32.04 2.00
N ALA A 524 8.57 -31.90 2.82
CA ALA A 524 8.46 -31.62 4.25
C ALA A 524 7.76 -30.28 4.52
N ARG A 525 8.12 -29.21 3.80
CA ARG A 525 7.48 -27.88 3.93
C ARG A 525 5.99 -27.94 3.60
N ARG A 526 5.61 -28.67 2.54
CA ARG A 526 4.20 -28.85 2.16
C ARG A 526 3.37 -29.57 3.22
N GLN A 527 3.97 -30.48 3.98
CA GLN A 527 3.26 -31.25 5.01
C GLN A 527 3.14 -30.51 6.34
N ASN A 528 3.91 -29.43 6.56
CA ASN A 528 3.92 -28.70 7.83
C ASN A 528 4.09 -27.18 7.65
N PRO A 529 3.02 -26.45 7.23
CA PRO A 529 3.08 -25.01 6.97
C PRO A 529 3.26 -24.13 8.23
N ARG A 530 3.23 -24.69 9.44
CA ARG A 530 3.22 -23.95 10.72
C ARG A 530 4.58 -23.44 11.22
N HIS A 531 5.64 -23.49 10.41
CA HIS A 531 6.98 -23.03 10.81
C HIS A 531 7.43 -21.71 10.17
N GLN A 532 6.51 -20.96 9.59
CA GLN A 532 6.69 -19.51 9.34
C GLN A 532 6.37 -18.77 10.65
N LYS A 533 7.41 -18.51 11.45
CA LYS A 533 7.40 -17.53 12.54
C LYS A 533 8.76 -16.87 12.60
#